data_AF-A0A1G1G0M9-F1
#
_entry.id   AF-A0A1G1G0M9-F1
#
_cell.length_a   1.000
_cell.length_b   1.000
_cell.length_c   1.000
_cell.angle_alpha   90.00
_cell.angle_beta   90.00
_cell.angle_gamma   90.00
#
_symmetry.space_group_name_H-M   'P 1'
#
loop_
_entity.id
_entity.type
_entity.pdbx_description
1 polymer ?
#
loop_
_entity_poly.entity_id
_entity_poly.type
_entity_poly.pdbx_seq_one_letter_code
_entity_poly.pdbx_strand_id
1 'polypeptide(L)' 'MQSYIIRIYRREKHNLRKIVGIVEKVGEKGRQAFTQYDELWEILTDQDDAGRNLPKPGKNDR' A
#
# COMPACT_ATOMS: atom_id res chain seq x y z
N MET A 1 -12.37 11.11 -9.37
CA MET A 1 -11.17 10.36 -9.82
C MET A 1 -10.10 10.57 -8.78
N GLN A 2 -9.54 9.49 -8.24
CA GLN A 2 -8.49 9.56 -7.21
C GLN A 2 -7.12 9.34 -7.90
N SER A 3 -6.11 10.11 -7.51
CA SER A 3 -4.77 10.04 -8.10
C SER A 3 -3.76 9.59 -7.05
N TYR A 4 -2.90 8.64 -7.41
CA TYR A 4 -1.94 8.04 -6.51
C TYR A 4 -0.53 8.04 -7.12
N ILE A 5 0.48 8.25 -6.27
CA ILE A 5 1.88 8.04 -6.59
C ILE A 5 2.32 6.76 -5.88
N ILE A 6 2.75 5.77 -6.66
CA ILE A 6 3.25 4.50 -6.15
C ILE A 6 4.76 4.43 -6.38
N ARG A 7 5.55 4.24 -5.32
CA ARG A 7 7.00 4.04 -5.40
C ARG A 7 7.33 2.61 -5.02
N ILE A 8 7.83 1.82 -5.96
CA ILE A 8 8.27 0.44 -5.73
C ILE A 8 9.78 0.45 -5.51
N TYR A 9 10.23 -0.02 -4.34
CA TYR A 9 11.64 -0.11 -3.98
C TYR A 9 12.21 -1.50 -4.22
N ARG A 10 11.41 -2.55 -3.97
CA ARG A 10 11.81 -3.93 -4.19
C ARG A 10 10.73 -4.67 -4.94
N ARG A 11 11.13 -5.47 -5.92
CA ARG A 11 10.28 -6.43 -6.61
C ARG A 11 11.07 -7.71 -6.78
N GLU A 12 10.57 -8.82 -6.24
CA GLU A 12 11.23 -10.11 -6.43
C GLU A 12 10.90 -10.68 -7.82
N LYS A 13 11.94 -11.07 -8.57
CA LYS A 13 11.80 -11.59 -9.94
C LYS A 13 10.99 -12.89 -10.00
N HIS A 14 11.13 -13.73 -8.97
CA HIS A 14 10.51 -15.06 -8.91
C HIS A 14 9.19 -15.09 -8.12
N ASN A 15 8.88 -14.01 -7.39
CA ASN A 15 7.62 -13.87 -6.67
C ASN A 15 7.05 -12.47 -6.90
N LEU A 16 6.18 -12.37 -7.90
CA LEU A 16 5.56 -11.11 -8.31
C LEU A 16 4.66 -10.49 -7.23
N ARG A 17 4.19 -11.28 -6.25
CA ARG A 17 3.42 -10.76 -5.11
C ARG A 17 4.30 -10.05 -4.09
N LYS A 18 5.61 -10.31 -4.07
CA LYS A 18 6.54 -9.75 -3.10
C LYS A 18 7.13 -8.45 -3.63
N ILE A 19 6.36 -7.37 -3.45
CA ILE A 19 6.72 -6.01 -3.80
C ILE A 19 6.72 -5.11 -2.58
N VAL A 20 7.75 -4.33 -2.38
CA VAL A 20 7.86 -3.40 -1.26
C VAL A 20 7.90 -1.99 -1.78
N GLY A 21 7.08 -1.11 -1.21
CA GLY A 21 6.97 0.26 -1.68
C GLY A 21 6.15 1.15 -0.75
N ILE A 22 5.84 2.34 -1.25
CA ILE A 22 4.91 3.26 -0.62
C ILE A 22 3.87 3.77 -1.62
N VAL A 23 2.69 4.09 -1.10
CA VAL A 23 1.60 4.78 -1.80
C VAL A 23 1.40 6.14 -1.15
N GLU A 24 1.26 7.17 -1.98
CA GLU A 24 0.89 8.52 -1.60
C GLU A 24 -0.34 8.93 -2.43
N LYS A 25 -1.37 9.46 -1.78
CA LYS A 25 -2.54 9.99 -2.48
C LYS A 25 -2.33 11.46 -2.79
N VAL A 26 -2.51 11.82 -4.05
CA VAL A 26 -2.28 13.19 -4.52
C VAL A 26 -3.30 14.13 -3.86
N GLY A 27 -2.79 15.16 -3.20
CA GLY A 27 -3.60 16.16 -2.49
C GLY A 27 -3.83 15.84 -1.01
N GLU A 28 -3.43 14.67 -0.53
CA GLU A 28 -3.48 14.31 0.89
C GLU A 28 -2.08 14.27 1.50
N LYS A 29 -1.97 14.62 2.79
CA LYS A 29 -0.71 14.48 3.53
C LYS A 29 -0.63 13.08 4.12
N GLY A 30 0.22 12.24 3.56
CA GLY A 30 0.49 10.93 4.12
C GLY A 30 1.13 9.98 3.12
N ARG A 31 1.83 8.97 3.64
CA ARG A 31 2.33 7.85 2.85
C ARG A 31 2.07 6.55 3.60
N GLN A 32 1.60 5.55 2.89
CA GLN A 32 1.40 4.21 3.42
C GLN A 32 2.39 3.26 2.77
N ALA A 33 3.09 2.46 3.58
CA ALA A 33 3.98 1.42 3.07
C ALA A 33 3.18 0.16 2.74
N PHE A 34 3.66 -0.59 1.75
CA PHE A 34 3.20 -1.94 1.46
C PHE A 34 4.40 -2.86 1.25
N THR A 35 4.21 -4.14 1.54
CA THR A 35 5.23 -5.20 1.46
C THR A 35 4.86 -6.36 0.54
N GLN A 36 3.60 -6.36 0.07
CA GLN A 36 3.08 -7.29 -0.92
C GLN A 36 2.01 -6.65 -1.81
N TYR A 37 1.75 -7.27 -2.95
CA TYR A 37 0.78 -6.78 -3.94
C TYR A 37 -0.65 -6.73 -3.39
N ASP A 38 -1.03 -7.71 -2.57
CA ASP A 38 -2.38 -7.78 -2.00
C ASP A 38 -2.64 -6.60 -1.04
N GLU A 39 -1.63 -6.20 -0.25
CA GLU A 39 -1.69 -5.01 0.63
C GLU A 39 -1.80 -3.71 -0.18
N LEU A 40 -1.08 -3.62 -1.32
CA LEU A 40 -1.24 -2.49 -2.24
C LEU A 40 -2.66 -2.41 -2.81
N TRP A 41 -3.24 -3.56 -3.17
CA TRP A 41 -4.60 -3.62 -3.70
C TRP A 41 -5.65 -3.18 -2.67
N GLU A 42 -5.52 -3.64 -1.42
CA GLU A 42 -6.38 -3.21 -0.31
C GLU A 42 -6.29 -1.69 -0.13
N ILE A 43 -5.08 -1.11 -0.11
CA ILE A 43 -4.89 0.35 0.02
C ILE A 43 -5.62 1.13 -1.09
N LEU A 44 -5.61 0.63 -2.32
CA LEU A 44 -6.18 1.33 -3.46
C LEU A 44 -7.70 1.18 -3.56
N THR A 45 -8.28 0.14 -2.94
CA THR A 45 -9.72 -0.18 -3.03
C THR A 45 -10.50 0.19 -1.77
N ASP A 46 -9.86 0.21 -0.61
CA ASP A 46 -10.49 0.54 0.68
C ASP A 46 -10.69 2.05 0.89
N GLN A 47 -10.20 2.89 -0.03
CA GLN A 47 -10.32 4.35 0.05
C GLN A 47 -11.56 4.95 -0.63
N ASP A 48 -12.48 4.12 -1.13
CA ASP A 48 -13.79 4.61 -1.58
C ASP A 48 -14.79 4.81 -0.43
N ASP A 49 -14.50 4.30 0.78
CA ASP A 49 -15.32 4.53 1.98
C ASP A 49 -14.52 5.22 3.10
N ALA A 50 -14.69 6.54 3.15
CA ALA A 50 -14.60 7.40 4.34
C ALA A 50 -13.65 6.95 5.48
N GLY A 51 -12.47 7.58 5.49
CA GLY A 51 -11.63 7.87 6.66
C GLY A 51 -11.90 7.10 7.95
N ARG A 52 -11.12 6.04 8.19
CA ARG A 52 -10.77 5.61 9.54
C ARG A 52 -9.39 4.94 9.52
N ASN A 53 -8.58 5.36 10.49
CA ASN A 53 -7.34 4.75 10.92
C ASN A 53 -7.40 3.21 10.84
N LEU A 54 -6.81 2.61 9.80
CA LEU A 54 -6.50 1.19 9.83
C LEU A 54 -5.22 0.98 10.64
N PRO A 55 -5.25 0.12 11.68
CA PRO A 55 -4.04 -0.28 12.37
C PRO A 55 -3.10 -0.92 11.35
N LYS A 56 -1.83 -0.47 11.37
CA LYS A 56 -0.75 -1.03 10.56
C LYS A 56 -0.83 -2.56 10.63
N PRO A 57 -0.90 -3.30 9.51
CA PRO A 57 -0.86 -4.75 9.56
C PRO A 57 0.41 -5.15 10.31
N GLY A 58 0.18 -5.82 11.45
CA GLY A 58 1.22 -6.26 12.36
C GLY A 58 2.20 -7.16 11.62
N LYS A 59 3.48 -6.96 11.90
CA LYS A 59 4.54 -7.90 11.51
C LYS A 59 4.12 -9.28 12.00
N ASN A 60 3.87 -10.21 11.09
CA ASN A 60 3.71 -11.60 11.43
C ASN A 60 5.09 -12.11 11.86
N ASP A 61 5.33 -12.12 13.18
CA ASP A 61 6.45 -12.83 13.80
C ASP A 61 5.99 -14.28 14.00
N ARG A 62 6.38 -15.15 13.07
CA ARG A 62 6.29 -16.61 13.18
C ARG A 62 7.47 -17.24 12.46
#